data_AF-A0A7G8XAN8-F1
#
_entry.id   AF-A0A7G8XAN8-F1
#
_cell.length_a   1.000
_cell.length_b   1.000
_cell.length_c   1.000
_cell.angle_alpha   90.00
_cell.angle_beta   90.00
_cell.angle_gamma   90.00
#
_symmetry.space_group_name_H-M   'P 1'
#
loop_
_entity.id
_entity.type
_entity.pdbx_description
1 polymer ?
#
loop_
_entity_poly.entity_id
_entity_poly.type
_entity_poly.pdbx_seq_one_letter_code
_entity_poly.pdbx_strand_id
1 'polypeptide(L)' 'MKPATDRMLTRIKDIYFYILDNGTVTTENLVEEFGITHRTVQRDLNVLEYNELIMSPVRGKWTTTAKKVKLSS' A
#
# COMPACT_ATOMS: atom_id res chain seq x y z
N MET A 1 17.99 9.01 6.60
CA MET A 1 16.77 8.97 7.45
C MET A 1 17.02 7.96 8.58
N LYS A 2 16.15 7.88 9.61
CA LYS A 2 16.35 6.85 10.64
C LYS A 2 16.07 5.46 10.02
N PRO A 3 16.87 4.42 10.29
CA PRO A 3 16.74 3.11 9.62
C PRO A 3 15.34 2.49 9.69
N ALA A 4 14.62 2.71 10.81
CA ALA A 4 13.25 2.23 10.98
C ALA A 4 12.25 2.95 10.04
N THR A 5 12.46 4.25 9.79
CA THR A 5 11.62 5.03 8.87
C THR A 5 11.85 4.61 7.43
N ASP A 6 13.08 4.30 7.06
CA ASP A 6 13.41 3.84 5.70
C ASP A 6 12.74 2.50 5.38
N ARG A 7 12.83 1.53 6.30
CA ARG A 7 12.14 0.22 6.14
C ARG A 7 10.63 0.37 6.01
N MET A 8 10.02 1.27 6.78
CA MET A 8 8.58 1.53 6.69
C MET A 8 8.20 2.13 5.34
N LEU A 9 8.98 3.11 4.84
CA LEU A 9 8.72 3.73 3.54
C LEU A 9 8.92 2.77 2.38
N THR A 10 9.95 1.92 2.43
CA THR A 10 10.15 0.86 1.44
C THR A 10 8.93 -0.04 1.40
N ARG A 11 8.47 -0.54 2.55
CA ARG A 11 7.28 -1.40 2.63
C ARG A 11 6.01 -0.73 2.09
N ILE A 12 5.80 0.55 2.39
CA ILE A 12 4.66 1.31 1.86
C ILE A 12 4.71 1.40 0.34
N LYS A 13 5.90 1.62 -0.25
CA LYS A 13 6.08 1.62 -1.71
C LYS A 13 5.81 0.25 -2.31
N ASP A 14 6.33 -0.81 -1.70
CA ASP A 14 6.14 -2.18 -2.19
C ASP A 14 4.66 -2.57 -2.16
N ILE A 15 3.92 -2.20 -1.12
CA ILE A 15 2.45 -2.37 -1.04
C ILE A 15 1.74 -1.63 -2.20
N TYR A 16 2.13 -0.39 -2.49
CA TYR A 16 1.56 0.35 -3.62
C TYR A 16 1.80 -0.37 -4.96
N PHE A 17 3.02 -0.84 -5.21
CA PHE A 17 3.35 -1.58 -6.43
C PHE A 17 2.57 -2.89 -6.54
N TYR A 18 2.42 -3.62 -5.43
CA TYR A 18 1.62 -4.83 -5.41
C TYR A 18 0.15 -4.56 -5.79
N ILE A 19 -0.46 -3.49 -5.25
CA ILE A 19 -1.84 -3.09 -5.62
C ILE A 19 -1.90 -2.69 -7.09
N LEU A 20 -0.90 -1.94 -7.59
CA LEU A 20 -0.82 -1.50 -8.98
C LEU A 20 -0.78 -2.69 -9.95
N ASP A 21 0.06 -3.69 -9.66
CA ASP A 21 0.27 -4.84 -10.53
C ASP A 21 -0.90 -5.84 -10.49
N ASN A 22 -1.61 -5.95 -9.36
CA ASN A 22 -2.74 -6.87 -9.17
C ASN A 22 -4.12 -6.21 -9.38
N GLY A 23 -4.17 -4.89 -9.59
CA GLY A 23 -5.39 -4.11 -9.83
C GLY A 23 -6.23 -3.86 -8.57
N THR A 24 -6.91 -4.89 -8.04
CA THR A 24 -7.71 -4.77 -6.81
C THR A 24 -7.41 -5.92 -5.86
N VAL A 25 -7.02 -5.58 -4.64
CA VAL A 25 -6.60 -6.56 -3.61
C VAL A 25 -7.42 -6.40 -2.34
N THR A 26 -7.35 -7.39 -1.45
CA THR A 26 -7.92 -7.32 -0.10
C THR A 26 -6.84 -7.04 0.94
N THR A 27 -7.24 -6.59 2.12
CA THR A 27 -6.32 -6.49 3.27
C THR A 27 -5.66 -7.84 3.59
N GLU A 28 -6.37 -8.97 3.39
CA GLU A 28 -5.83 -10.32 3.61
C GLU A 28 -4.68 -10.63 2.66
N ASN A 29 -4.82 -10.32 1.36
CA ASN A 29 -3.75 -10.53 0.37
C ASN A 29 -2.46 -9.81 0.77
N LEU A 30 -2.58 -8.59 1.31
CA LEU A 30 -1.43 -7.81 1.77
C LEU A 30 -0.82 -8.36 3.07
N VAL A 31 -1.63 -8.92 3.97
CA VAL A 31 -1.13 -9.58 5.19
C VAL A 31 -0.32 -10.81 4.81
N GLU A 32 -0.86 -11.64 3.91
CA GLU A 32 -0.23 -12.88 3.44
C GLU A 32 1.06 -12.59 2.65
N GLU A 33 1.01 -11.67 1.68
CA GLU A 33 2.15 -11.32 0.82
C GLU A 33 3.32 -10.73 1.62
N PHE A 34 3.04 -9.79 2.53
CA PHE A 34 4.09 -9.05 3.23
C PHE A 34 4.47 -9.65 4.59
N GLY A 35 3.75 -10.68 5.06
CA GLY A 35 4.01 -11.33 6.35
C GLY A 35 3.89 -10.37 7.55
N ILE A 36 3.01 -9.37 7.47
CA ILE A 36 2.82 -8.34 8.50
C ILE A 36 1.38 -8.34 9.03
N THR A 37 1.18 -7.81 10.24
CA THR A 37 -0.15 -7.78 10.87
C THR A 37 -1.14 -6.88 10.11
N HIS A 38 -2.44 -7.17 10.23
CA HIS A 38 -3.51 -6.30 9.73
C HIS A 38 -3.37 -4.84 10.17
N ARG A 39 -2.96 -4.60 11.43
CA ARG A 39 -2.76 -3.24 11.95
C ARG A 39 -1.66 -2.51 11.17
N THR A 40 -0.58 -3.21 10.83
CA THR A 40 0.53 -2.65 10.05
C THR A 40 0.09 -2.38 8.61
N VAL A 41 -0.58 -3.34 7.95
CA VAL A 41 -1.15 -3.14 6.60
C VAL A 41 -2.08 -1.93 6.59
N GLN A 42 -3.03 -1.85 7.52
CA GLN A 42 -3.98 -0.75 7.56
C GLN A 42 -3.29 0.62 7.77
N ARG A 43 -2.25 0.68 8.60
CA ARG A 43 -1.47 1.91 8.78
C ARG A 43 -0.79 2.35 7.49
N ASP A 44 -0.22 1.41 6.75
CA ASP A 44 0.46 1.69 5.49
C ASP A 44 -0.53 2.09 4.39
N LEU A 45 -1.68 1.41 4.31
CA LEU A 45 -2.80 1.77 3.42
C LEU A 45 -3.31 3.18 3.71
N ASN A 46 -3.46 3.56 4.99
CA ASN A 46 -3.90 4.90 5.35
C ASN A 46 -2.91 5.98 4.87
N VAL A 47 -1.61 5.69 4.83
CA VAL A 47 -0.62 6.63 4.27
C VAL A 47 -0.83 6.77 2.76
N LEU A 48 -1.02 5.67 2.03
CA LEU A 48 -1.25 5.70 0.59
C LEU A 48 -2.57 6.40 0.23
N GLU A 49 -3.65 6.10 0.97
CA GLU A 49 -4.97 6.68 0.79
C GLU A 49 -4.98 8.19 1.11
N TYR A 50 -4.33 8.61 2.21
CA TYR A 50 -4.18 10.03 2.53
C TYR A 50 -3.46 10.82 1.42
N ASN A 51 -2.53 10.17 0.70
CA ASN A 51 -1.83 10.74 -0.44
C ASN A 51 -2.57 10.53 -1.77
N GLU A 52 -3.80 10.00 -1.74
CA GLU A 52 -4.67 9.75 -2.89
C GLU A 52 -4.04 8.80 -3.93
N LEU A 53 -3.15 7.91 -3.49
CA LEU A 53 -2.48 6.93 -4.37
C LEU A 53 -3.32 5.67 -4.54
N ILE A 54 -4.12 5.33 -3.53
CA ILE A 54 -5.07 4.23 -3.53
C ILE A 54 -6.41 4.70 -3.01
N MET A 55 -7.45 3.90 -3.25
CA MET A 55 -8.78 4.09 -2.69
C MET A 55 -9.43 2.74 -2.38
N SER A 56 -10.47 2.75 -1.55
CA SER A 56 -11.28 1.57 -1.26
C SER A 56 -12.61 1.63 -2.05
N PRO A 57 -12.77 0.87 -3.16
CA PRO A 57 -14.02 0.87 -3.93
C PRO A 57 -15.16 0.21 -3.15
N VAL A 58 -14.83 -0.76 -2.30
CA VAL A 58 -15.70 -1.38 -1.30
C VAL A 58 -14.87 -1.73 -0.07
N ARG A 59 -15.50 -1.72 1.11
CA ARG A 59 -14.82 -1.95 2.39
C ARG A 59 -13.90 -3.19 2.35
N GLY A 60 -12.63 -2.98 2.70
CA GLY A 60 -11.63 -4.05 2.78
C GLY A 60 -10.99 -4.43 1.44
N LYS A 61 -11.41 -3.82 0.33
CA LYS A 61 -10.74 -3.90 -0.97
C LYS A 61 -10.02 -2.58 -1.28
N TRP A 62 -8.92 -2.67 -2.01
CA TRP A 62 -8.05 -1.55 -2.34
C TRP A 62 -7.61 -1.61 -3.79
N THR A 63 -7.64 -0.47 -4.47
CA THR A 63 -7.20 -0.28 -5.86
C THR A 63 -6.41 1.02 -5.97
N THR A 64 -5.55 1.15 -6.98
CA THR A 64 -4.88 2.42 -7.28
C THR A 64 -5.85 3.46 -7.82
N THR A 65 -5.53 4.74 -7.63
CA THR A 65 -6.25 5.86 -8.25
C THR A 65 -5.66 6.18 -9.62
N ALA A 66 -6.28 7.12 -10.36
CA ALA A 66 -5.74 7.64 -11.61
C ALA A 66 -4.61 8.69 -11.43
N LYS A 67 -4.16 8.94 -10.18
CA LYS A 67 -3.13 9.94 -9.89
C LYS A 67 -1.82 9.52 -10.55
N LYS A 68 -1.25 10.40 -11.38
CA LYS A 68 0.03 10.14 -12.04
C LYS A 68 1.16 10.13 -11.00
N VAL A 69 1.85 9.02 -10.88
CA VAL A 69 3.01 8.86 -10.01
C VAL A 69 4.27 8.72 -10.87
N LYS A 70 5.34 9.44 -10.52
CA LYS A 70 6.65 9.22 -11.14
C LYS A 70 7.29 8.00 -10.47
N LEU A 71 7.37 6.90 -11.18
CA LEU A 71 8.08 5.71 -10.72
C LEU A 71 9.59 5.98 -10.84
N SER A 72 10.28 6.01 -9.71
CA SER A 72 11.74 6.10 -9.65
C SER A 72 12.30 4.71 -9.36
N SER A 73 13.20 4.24 -10.24
CA SER A 73 14.00 3.02 -10.04
C SER A 73 14.92 3.11 -8.83
#